data_AF-A0A6C1RV85-F1
#
_entry.id   AF-A0A6C1RV85-F1
#
_cell.length_a   1.000
_cell.length_b   1.000
_cell.length_c   1.000
_cell.angle_alpha   90.00
_cell.angle_beta   90.00
_cell.angle_gamma   90.00
#
_symmetry.space_group_name_H-M   'P 1'
#
loop_
_entity.id
_entity.type
_entity.pdbx_description
1 polymer ?
#
loop_
_entity_poly.entity_id
_entity_poly.type
_entity_poly.pdbx_seq_one_letter_code
_entity_poly.pdbx_strand_id
1 'polypeptide(L)'
;MSADEVQQLRSEGSIRFHTEDEPMRFRYLPHSSISSEVRNSFRGFEPNVVNEVLYLLPKPQTDGDLLLHIYNTLRAVSTLSGVQYHSGHYDRERVLFDDVYAMDSPRSRNRIDDPLVTRVPRESSFPVHLVDANFGTSYFEATYYGAGDAISFGLKNTQSLTYFIPVIRSERLRFQLLAIPLEDDLLLYGTVGVEAGRLIRRQVHLPSAFRRRIETLADWFIEQAY
;
A
#
# COMPACT_ATOMS: atom_id res chain seq x y z
N MET A 1 -7.24 -13.56 13.57
CA MET A 1 -8.09 -12.57 14.26
C MET A 1 -8.82 -13.24 15.41
N SER A 2 -9.01 -12.55 16.53
CA SER A 2 -9.88 -12.99 17.63
C SER A 2 -11.35 -12.72 17.31
N ALA A 3 -12.28 -13.28 18.11
CA ALA A 3 -13.71 -12.99 17.98
C ALA A 3 -14.01 -11.48 18.17
N ASP A 4 -13.34 -10.85 19.13
CA ASP A 4 -13.49 -9.41 19.40
C ASP A 4 -13.03 -8.55 18.20
N GLU A 5 -11.94 -8.93 17.54
CA GLU A 5 -11.44 -8.22 16.35
C GLU A 5 -12.40 -8.36 15.16
N VAL A 6 -13.04 -9.53 15.00
CA VAL A 6 -14.08 -9.73 13.98
C VAL A 6 -15.30 -8.87 14.29
N GLN A 7 -15.72 -8.81 15.54
CA GLN A 7 -16.84 -7.99 15.96
C GLN A 7 -16.54 -6.50 15.75
N GLN A 8 -15.34 -6.06 16.11
CA GLN A 8 -14.88 -4.69 15.89
C GLN A 8 -14.87 -4.33 14.40
N LEU A 9 -14.32 -5.21 13.54
CA LEU A 9 -14.32 -4.98 12.09
C LEU A 9 -15.74 -4.82 11.54
N ARG A 10 -16.69 -5.64 12.01
CA ARG A 10 -18.10 -5.55 11.60
C ARG A 10 -18.79 -4.28 12.08
N SER A 11 -18.46 -3.78 13.27
CA SER A 11 -19.10 -2.59 13.83
C SER A 11 -18.47 -1.28 13.38
N GLU A 12 -17.16 -1.25 13.20
CA GLU A 12 -16.39 -0.03 12.89
C GLU A 12 -15.98 0.06 11.41
N GLY A 13 -16.17 -1.02 10.64
CA GLY A 13 -15.76 -1.10 9.23
C GLY A 13 -14.24 -1.18 9.01
N SER A 14 -13.44 -1.03 10.07
CA SER A 14 -11.98 -1.15 9.99
C SER A 14 -11.35 -1.61 11.31
N ILE A 15 -10.21 -2.29 11.24
CA ILE A 15 -9.33 -2.56 12.38
C ILE A 15 -7.87 -2.28 12.01
N ARG A 16 -7.06 -1.94 13.01
CA ARG A 16 -5.66 -1.53 12.83
C ARG A 16 -4.77 -2.28 13.80
N PHE A 17 -3.61 -2.72 13.34
CA PHE A 17 -2.59 -3.33 14.17
C PHE A 17 -1.25 -2.63 13.93
N HIS A 18 -0.49 -2.50 15.00
CA HIS A 18 0.81 -1.86 14.99
C HIS A 18 1.76 -2.65 15.88
N THR A 19 2.99 -2.84 15.43
CA THR A 19 4.06 -3.39 16.24
C THR A 19 5.41 -2.75 15.89
N GLU A 20 6.29 -2.69 16.88
CA GLU A 20 7.66 -2.20 16.77
C GLU A 20 8.62 -3.23 17.38
N ASP A 21 9.77 -3.40 16.74
CA ASP A 21 10.86 -4.28 17.19
C ASP A 21 10.44 -5.76 17.45
N GLU A 22 9.30 -6.19 16.89
CA GLU A 22 8.84 -7.58 16.84
C GLU A 22 8.83 -8.13 15.40
N PRO A 23 9.03 -9.44 15.19
CA PRO A 23 8.91 -10.05 13.88
C PRO A 23 7.51 -9.85 13.28
N MET A 24 7.45 -9.51 11.99
CA MET A 24 6.19 -9.40 11.26
C MET A 24 5.47 -10.76 11.20
N ARG A 25 4.22 -10.80 11.69
CA ARG A 25 3.40 -12.03 11.72
C ARG A 25 2.23 -12.04 10.74
N PHE A 26 1.94 -10.90 10.11
CA PHE A 26 0.75 -10.70 9.28
C PHE A 26 -0.53 -11.04 10.06
N ARG A 27 -0.83 -10.25 11.10
CA ARG A 27 -1.95 -10.50 12.03
C ARG A 27 -3.30 -10.45 11.33
N TYR A 28 -3.45 -9.56 10.36
CA TYR A 28 -4.72 -9.29 9.66
C TYR A 28 -4.72 -9.68 8.19
N LEU A 29 -3.66 -10.30 7.67
CA LEU A 29 -3.65 -10.81 6.30
C LEU A 29 -4.72 -11.90 6.14
N PRO A 30 -5.80 -11.65 5.36
CA PRO A 30 -6.81 -12.65 5.12
C PRO A 30 -6.30 -13.79 4.24
N HIS A 31 -7.00 -14.92 4.28
CA HIS A 31 -6.74 -16.06 3.41
C HIS A 31 -7.36 -15.81 2.02
N SER A 32 -6.56 -16.02 0.99
CA SER A 32 -6.91 -16.03 -0.43
C SER A 32 -5.92 -16.92 -1.18
N SER A 33 -6.16 -17.16 -2.46
CA SER A 33 -5.22 -17.91 -3.30
C SER A 33 -3.86 -17.23 -3.49
N ILE A 34 -3.73 -15.92 -3.23
CA ILE A 34 -2.49 -15.13 -3.37
C ILE A 34 -1.90 -14.64 -2.05
N SER A 35 -2.42 -15.07 -0.89
CA SER A 35 -1.89 -14.63 0.42
C SER A 35 -0.44 -15.06 0.63
N SER A 36 0.01 -16.13 -0.05
CA SER A 36 1.39 -16.59 0.02
C SER A 36 2.34 -15.63 -0.70
N GLU A 37 1.92 -15.07 -1.83
CA GLU A 37 2.62 -14.09 -2.64
C GLU A 37 2.77 -12.78 -1.87
N VAL A 38 1.70 -12.35 -1.18
CA VAL A 38 1.75 -11.19 -0.26
C VAL A 38 2.81 -11.43 0.82
N ARG A 39 2.84 -12.59 1.49
CA ARG A 39 3.90 -12.91 2.48
C ARG A 39 5.29 -12.94 1.84
N ASN A 40 5.42 -13.57 0.68
CA ASN A 40 6.68 -13.71 -0.04
C ASN A 40 7.25 -12.36 -0.50
N SER A 41 6.40 -11.36 -0.74
CA SER A 41 6.85 -10.00 -1.03
C SER A 41 7.61 -9.33 0.12
N PHE A 42 7.52 -9.84 1.35
CA PHE A 42 8.31 -9.44 2.52
C PHE A 42 9.48 -10.38 2.82
N ARG A 43 9.72 -11.41 2.01
CA ARG A 43 10.84 -12.35 2.23
C ARG A 43 12.19 -11.61 2.19
N GLY A 44 13.09 -11.96 3.09
CA GLY A 44 14.42 -11.33 3.22
C GLY A 44 14.39 -9.91 3.80
N PHE A 45 13.27 -9.48 4.36
CA PHE A 45 13.09 -8.17 4.98
C PHE A 45 12.51 -8.33 6.38
N GLU A 46 13.20 -7.76 7.35
CA GLU A 46 12.85 -7.79 8.76
C GLU A 46 12.48 -6.37 9.20
N PRO A 47 11.25 -5.90 8.91
CA PRO A 47 10.82 -4.58 9.33
C PRO A 47 10.84 -4.49 10.85
N ASN A 48 11.26 -3.33 11.35
CA ASN A 48 11.25 -3.04 12.78
C ASN A 48 10.09 -2.13 13.19
N VAL A 49 9.27 -1.70 12.24
CA VAL A 49 7.99 -1.06 12.43
C VAL A 49 7.04 -1.65 11.39
N VAL A 50 5.90 -2.15 11.85
CA VAL A 50 4.85 -2.71 11.00
C VAL A 50 3.52 -2.05 11.35
N ASN A 51 2.77 -1.66 10.32
CA ASN A 51 1.36 -1.33 10.45
C ASN A 51 0.55 -2.24 9.55
N GLU A 52 -0.57 -2.71 10.05
CA GLU A 52 -1.59 -3.44 9.31
C GLU A 52 -2.93 -2.73 9.50
N VAL A 53 -3.73 -2.73 8.46
CA VAL A 53 -5.07 -2.19 8.44
C VAL A 53 -5.95 -3.14 7.64
N LEU A 54 -7.17 -3.37 8.10
CA LEU A 54 -8.15 -4.20 7.42
C LEU A 54 -9.46 -3.45 7.41
N TYR A 55 -10.01 -3.23 6.21
CA TYR A 55 -11.31 -2.61 6.00
C TYR A 55 -12.32 -3.64 5.52
N LEU A 56 -13.54 -3.52 6.00
CA LEU A 56 -14.72 -4.18 5.45
C LEU A 56 -15.56 -3.09 4.79
N LEU A 57 -15.59 -3.11 3.46
CA LEU A 57 -16.22 -2.10 2.62
C LEU A 57 -17.42 -2.71 1.89
N PRO A 58 -18.44 -1.93 1.50
CA PRO A 58 -19.45 -2.43 0.57
C PRO A 58 -18.79 -2.87 -0.73
N LYS A 59 -19.33 -3.81 -1.49
CA LYS A 59 -18.71 -4.19 -2.77
C LYS A 59 -18.82 -3.06 -3.80
N PRO A 60 -17.72 -2.70 -4.52
CA PRO A 60 -17.79 -1.72 -5.61
C PRO A 60 -18.81 -2.13 -6.66
N GLN A 61 -19.60 -1.16 -7.13
CA GLN A 61 -20.52 -1.38 -8.25
C GLN A 61 -19.75 -1.17 -9.54
N THR A 62 -19.81 -2.15 -10.44
CA THR A 62 -19.19 -2.05 -11.76
C THR A 62 -20.03 -2.80 -12.77
N ASP A 63 -20.10 -2.27 -13.99
CA ASP A 63 -20.83 -2.89 -15.11
C ASP A 63 -20.07 -4.10 -15.71
N GLY A 64 -18.82 -4.34 -15.26
CA GLY A 64 -17.91 -5.34 -15.82
C GLY A 64 -17.33 -6.34 -14.82
N ASP A 65 -16.19 -6.93 -15.18
CA ASP A 65 -15.45 -7.83 -14.31
C ASP A 65 -14.86 -7.04 -13.12
N LEU A 66 -15.37 -7.33 -11.93
CA LEU A 66 -14.96 -6.68 -10.68
C LEU A 66 -13.47 -6.83 -10.37
N LEU A 67 -12.88 -8.00 -10.65
CA LEU A 67 -11.46 -8.20 -10.39
C LEU A 67 -10.61 -7.39 -11.36
N LEU A 68 -11.03 -7.30 -12.63
CA LEU A 68 -10.36 -6.44 -13.60
C LEU A 68 -10.49 -4.95 -13.25
N HIS A 69 -11.66 -4.53 -12.77
CA HIS A 69 -11.89 -3.17 -12.27
C HIS A 69 -10.91 -2.85 -11.14
N ILE A 70 -10.91 -3.64 -10.06
CA ILE A 70 -10.01 -3.49 -8.91
C ILE A 70 -8.53 -3.49 -9.36
N TYR A 71 -8.16 -4.41 -10.26
CA TYR A 71 -6.79 -4.52 -10.76
C TYR A 71 -6.34 -3.27 -11.51
N ASN A 72 -7.19 -2.72 -12.37
CA ASN A 72 -6.86 -1.51 -13.12
C ASN A 72 -6.93 -0.26 -12.25
N THR A 73 -7.81 -0.19 -11.25
CA THR A 73 -7.79 0.88 -10.23
C THR A 73 -6.44 0.93 -9.53
N LEU A 74 -5.92 -0.21 -9.08
CA LEU A 74 -4.60 -0.28 -8.43
C LEU A 74 -3.43 -0.02 -9.38
N ARG A 75 -3.62 -0.20 -10.69
CA ARG A 75 -2.60 0.05 -11.73
C ARG A 75 -2.61 1.48 -12.25
N ALA A 76 -3.68 2.22 -12.00
CA ALA A 76 -3.79 3.63 -12.35
C ALA A 76 -2.99 4.52 -11.37
N VAL A 77 -1.69 4.22 -11.19
CA VAL A 77 -0.85 4.86 -10.16
C VAL A 77 -0.73 6.37 -10.35
N SER A 78 -0.91 6.88 -11.57
CA SER A 78 -0.89 8.32 -11.81
C SER A 78 -2.00 9.07 -11.06
N THR A 79 -3.12 8.40 -10.75
CA THR A 79 -4.24 8.95 -9.97
C THR A 79 -3.93 9.11 -8.48
N LEU A 80 -2.81 8.55 -8.00
CA LEU A 80 -2.32 8.79 -6.64
C LEU A 80 -1.71 10.19 -6.48
N SER A 81 -1.45 10.89 -7.60
CA SER A 81 -0.95 12.27 -7.57
C SER A 81 -1.99 13.22 -7.00
N GLY A 82 -1.58 14.04 -6.03
CA GLY A 82 -2.44 15.04 -5.40
C GLY A 82 -3.30 14.50 -4.26
N VAL A 83 -3.17 13.21 -3.90
CA VAL A 83 -3.88 12.64 -2.75
C VAL A 83 -3.46 13.35 -1.47
N GLN A 84 -4.46 13.83 -0.73
CA GLN A 84 -4.28 14.67 0.47
C GLN A 84 -4.46 13.88 1.75
N TYR A 85 -3.93 14.42 2.85
CA TYR A 85 -4.19 13.93 4.19
C TYR A 85 -4.31 15.08 5.18
N HIS A 86 -5.14 14.86 6.21
CA HIS A 86 -5.30 15.80 7.29
C HIS A 86 -4.08 15.80 8.23
N SER A 87 -3.35 16.91 8.25
CA SER A 87 -2.14 17.07 9.07
C SER A 87 -2.46 17.65 10.45
N GLY A 88 -2.66 16.79 11.45
CA GLY A 88 -2.96 17.22 12.82
C GLY A 88 -1.91 18.11 13.50
N HIS A 89 -0.68 18.20 12.97
CA HIS A 89 0.33 19.15 13.47
C HIS A 89 0.15 20.58 12.93
N TYR A 90 -0.48 20.71 11.75
CA TYR A 90 -0.64 21.99 11.05
C TYR A 90 -2.11 22.38 10.84
N ASP A 91 -3.04 21.56 11.31
CA ASP A 91 -4.50 21.70 11.18
C ASP A 91 -4.95 22.05 9.75
N ARG A 92 -4.38 21.36 8.76
CA ARG A 92 -4.66 21.59 7.34
C ARG A 92 -4.43 20.34 6.49
N GLU A 93 -5.13 20.28 5.37
CA GLU A 93 -4.86 19.31 4.31
C GLU A 93 -3.49 19.53 3.70
N ARG A 94 -2.78 18.43 3.44
CA ARG A 94 -1.50 18.43 2.73
C ARG A 94 -1.48 17.29 1.73
N VAL A 95 -0.94 17.55 0.55
CA VAL A 95 -0.65 16.50 -0.43
C VAL A 95 0.39 15.55 0.17
N LEU A 96 0.08 14.26 0.25
CA LEU A 96 1.00 13.22 0.72
C LEU A 96 1.87 12.69 -0.43
N PHE A 97 1.23 12.44 -1.56
CA PHE A 97 1.83 11.91 -2.78
C PHE A 97 1.55 12.84 -3.94
N ASP A 98 2.61 13.21 -4.65
CA ASP A 98 2.55 14.11 -5.81
C ASP A 98 3.43 13.56 -6.94
N ASP A 99 3.23 14.06 -8.15
CA ASP A 99 3.96 13.67 -9.37
C ASP A 99 4.20 12.14 -9.48
N VAL A 100 3.13 11.37 -9.32
CA VAL A 100 3.16 9.91 -9.39
C VAL A 100 2.98 9.46 -10.84
N TYR A 101 3.86 8.60 -11.33
CA TYR A 101 3.73 8.02 -12.67
C TYR A 101 4.47 6.70 -12.84
N ALA A 102 3.96 5.86 -13.74
CA ALA A 102 4.64 4.66 -14.21
C ALA A 102 5.85 5.04 -15.09
N MET A 103 6.92 4.25 -15.01
CA MET A 103 8.15 4.44 -15.78
C MET A 103 8.40 3.26 -16.74
N ASP A 104 9.02 3.54 -17.88
CA ASP A 104 9.43 2.51 -18.85
C ASP A 104 10.50 1.55 -18.29
N SER A 105 11.46 2.08 -17.53
CA SER A 105 12.49 1.30 -16.84
C SER A 105 13.11 2.08 -15.68
N PRO A 106 13.77 1.41 -14.71
CA PRO A 106 14.49 2.09 -13.64
C PRO A 106 15.66 2.95 -14.10
N ARG A 107 16.19 2.69 -15.32
CA ARG A 107 17.38 3.35 -15.87
C ARG A 107 17.04 4.62 -16.64
N SER A 108 16.11 4.54 -17.60
CA SER A 108 15.68 5.68 -18.41
C SER A 108 14.72 6.59 -17.65
N ARG A 109 13.86 6.01 -16.80
CA ARG A 109 12.87 6.73 -15.98
C ARG A 109 11.93 7.61 -16.82
N ASN A 110 11.69 7.24 -18.08
CA ASN A 110 10.76 7.99 -18.90
C ASN A 110 9.36 7.71 -18.37
N ARG A 111 8.59 8.77 -18.18
CA ARG A 111 7.17 8.68 -17.86
C ARG A 111 6.43 7.96 -18.99
N ILE A 112 5.61 6.98 -18.62
CA ILE A 112 4.67 6.30 -19.51
C ILE A 112 3.26 6.44 -18.95
N ASP A 113 2.26 6.15 -19.78
CA ASP A 113 0.88 6.01 -19.32
C ASP A 113 0.77 4.83 -18.34
N ASP A 114 -0.23 4.90 -17.46
CA ASP A 114 -0.51 3.79 -16.55
C ASP A 114 -0.78 2.53 -17.39
N PRO A 115 -0.05 1.42 -17.17
CA PRO A 115 0.02 0.34 -18.14
C PRO A 115 -1.19 -0.59 -18.13
N LEU A 116 -2.43 -0.09 -18.04
CA LEU A 116 -3.72 -0.80 -17.86
C LEU A 116 -3.87 -2.06 -18.74
N VAL A 117 -4.67 -3.03 -18.26
CA VAL A 117 -4.83 -4.34 -18.92
C VAL A 117 -6.30 -4.64 -19.20
N THR A 118 -6.54 -5.54 -20.16
CA THR A 118 -7.88 -6.06 -20.49
C THR A 118 -8.19 -7.41 -19.86
N ARG A 119 -7.20 -8.00 -19.17
CA ARG A 119 -7.33 -9.25 -18.41
C ARG A 119 -6.36 -9.21 -17.23
N VAL A 120 -6.77 -9.77 -16.10
CA VAL A 120 -5.94 -9.85 -14.89
C VAL A 120 -4.80 -10.85 -15.12
N PRO A 121 -3.53 -10.41 -15.19
CA PRO A 121 -2.37 -11.29 -15.19
C PRO A 121 -2.17 -11.92 -13.80
N ARG A 122 -1.57 -13.11 -13.76
CA ARG A 122 -1.20 -13.74 -12.48
C ARG A 122 -0.20 -12.90 -11.69
N GLU A 123 0.78 -12.35 -12.39
CA GLU A 123 1.82 -11.49 -11.84
C GLU A 123 2.18 -10.43 -12.87
N SER A 124 2.37 -9.18 -12.42
CA SER A 124 2.97 -8.13 -13.24
C SER A 124 3.71 -7.14 -12.35
N SER A 125 4.64 -6.38 -12.93
CA SER A 125 5.34 -5.32 -12.21
C SER A 125 5.77 -4.22 -13.16
N PHE A 126 5.95 -3.02 -12.62
CA PHE A 126 6.57 -1.90 -13.33
C PHE A 126 7.13 -0.87 -12.33
N PRO A 127 8.17 -0.12 -12.71
CA PRO A 127 8.75 0.87 -11.83
C PRO A 127 7.90 2.15 -11.79
N VAL A 128 7.87 2.80 -10.63
CA VAL A 128 7.04 3.98 -10.34
C VAL A 128 7.90 5.10 -9.76
N HIS A 129 7.69 6.32 -10.25
CA HIS A 129 8.15 7.54 -9.61
C HIS A 129 7.04 8.08 -8.69
N LEU A 130 7.42 8.59 -7.53
CA LEU A 130 6.51 9.19 -6.56
C LEU A 130 7.24 10.31 -5.79
N VAL A 131 6.61 11.48 -5.66
CA VAL A 131 7.07 12.52 -4.73
C VAL A 131 6.29 12.39 -3.44
N ASP A 132 7.00 12.10 -2.36
CA ASP A 132 6.44 11.97 -1.02
C ASP A 132 6.64 13.26 -0.21
N ALA A 133 5.63 13.70 0.52
CA ALA A 133 5.67 14.95 1.30
C ALA A 133 6.81 15.03 2.33
N ASN A 134 7.30 13.88 2.82
CA ASN A 134 8.42 13.82 3.75
C ASN A 134 9.72 13.40 3.05
N PHE A 135 9.67 12.45 2.11
CA PHE A 135 10.88 11.85 1.53
C PHE A 135 11.31 12.44 0.18
N GLY A 136 10.51 13.36 -0.37
CA GLY A 136 10.74 13.93 -1.69
C GLY A 136 10.63 12.88 -2.80
N THR A 137 11.36 13.10 -3.89
CA THR A 137 11.43 12.18 -5.02
C THR A 137 11.92 10.80 -4.62
N SER A 138 11.09 9.80 -4.89
CA SER A 138 11.29 8.41 -4.53
C SER A 138 10.96 7.50 -5.71
N TYR A 139 11.62 6.33 -5.74
CA TYR A 139 11.44 5.35 -6.80
C TYR A 139 11.07 4.00 -6.19
N PHE A 140 10.04 3.38 -6.74
CA PHE A 140 9.49 2.12 -6.28
C PHE A 140 9.39 1.12 -7.42
N GLU A 141 9.39 -0.17 -7.08
CA GLU A 141 8.85 -1.22 -7.93
C GLU A 141 7.42 -1.47 -7.48
N ALA A 142 6.45 -1.29 -8.38
CA ALA A 142 5.08 -1.70 -8.17
C ALA A 142 4.93 -3.16 -8.61
N THR A 143 4.36 -4.00 -7.75
CA THR A 143 4.13 -5.43 -8.05
C THR A 143 2.67 -5.76 -7.85
N TYR A 144 2.13 -6.58 -8.74
CA TYR A 144 0.73 -6.94 -8.77
C TYR A 144 0.58 -8.45 -8.83
N TYR A 145 -0.34 -8.98 -8.04
CA TYR A 145 -0.74 -10.38 -8.10
C TYR A 145 -2.24 -10.47 -8.34
N GLY A 146 -2.65 -11.41 -9.19
CA GLY A 146 -4.05 -11.61 -9.52
C GLY A 146 -4.43 -13.08 -9.54
N ALA A 147 -5.60 -13.37 -9.01
CA ALA A 147 -6.23 -14.69 -9.05
C ALA A 147 -7.75 -14.55 -9.07
N GLY A 148 -8.46 -15.68 -9.16
CA GLY A 148 -9.93 -15.70 -9.30
C GLY A 148 -10.71 -15.22 -8.05
N ASP A 149 -10.05 -15.03 -6.91
CA ASP A 149 -10.66 -14.61 -5.65
C ASP A 149 -10.05 -13.33 -5.06
N ALA A 150 -8.96 -12.81 -5.64
CA ALA A 150 -8.21 -11.73 -5.01
C ALA A 150 -7.26 -10.98 -5.97
N ILE A 151 -7.01 -9.72 -5.60
CA ILE A 151 -6.05 -8.83 -6.27
C ILE A 151 -5.12 -8.22 -5.23
N SER A 152 -3.83 -8.15 -5.52
CA SER A 152 -2.85 -7.47 -4.66
C SER A 152 -2.00 -6.47 -5.43
N PHE A 153 -1.62 -5.41 -4.75
CA PHE A 153 -0.72 -4.35 -5.21
C PHE A 153 0.30 -4.03 -4.11
N GLY A 154 1.58 -4.04 -4.46
CA GLY A 154 2.65 -3.70 -3.53
C GLY A 154 3.61 -2.67 -4.10
N LEU A 155 4.24 -1.92 -3.21
CA LEU A 155 5.32 -0.98 -3.52
C LEU A 155 6.56 -1.34 -2.71
N LYS A 156 7.70 -1.52 -3.38
CA LYS A 156 9.01 -1.69 -2.73
C LYS A 156 9.94 -0.57 -3.16
N ASN A 157 10.52 0.18 -2.21
CA ASN A 157 11.46 1.24 -2.58
C ASN A 157 12.72 0.64 -3.22
N THR A 158 13.14 1.17 -4.37
CA THR A 158 14.34 0.70 -5.08
C THR A 158 15.56 1.55 -4.77
N GLN A 159 15.35 2.74 -4.20
CA GLN A 159 16.39 3.67 -3.75
C GLN A 159 16.17 4.08 -2.30
N SER A 160 17.21 4.60 -1.65
CA SER A 160 17.10 5.10 -0.29
C SER A 160 16.18 6.32 -0.23
N LEU A 161 15.28 6.35 0.75
CA LEU A 161 14.43 7.51 1.02
C LEU A 161 15.19 8.49 1.90
N THR A 162 15.10 9.78 1.57
CA THR A 162 15.92 10.84 2.18
C THR A 162 15.04 11.83 2.92
N TYR A 163 15.39 12.14 4.17
CA TYR A 163 14.84 13.25 4.95
C TYR A 163 16.01 14.07 5.48
N PHE A 164 16.48 15.05 4.70
CA PHE A 164 17.78 15.73 4.79
C PHE A 164 19.02 14.80 4.66
N ILE A 165 18.95 13.59 5.20
CA ILE A 165 19.91 12.49 5.07
C ILE A 165 19.16 11.19 4.70
N PRO A 166 19.82 10.18 4.13
CA PRO A 166 19.19 8.88 3.89
C PRO A 166 18.71 8.24 5.20
N VAL A 167 17.40 7.98 5.30
CA VAL A 167 16.78 7.48 6.54
C VAL A 167 16.27 6.05 6.41
N ILE A 168 15.89 5.65 5.21
CA ILE A 168 15.43 4.30 4.89
C ILE A 168 16.22 3.83 3.68
N ARG A 169 16.91 2.70 3.81
CA ARG A 169 17.76 2.16 2.74
C ARG A 169 16.89 1.57 1.62
N SER A 170 17.51 1.35 0.45
CA SER A 170 16.89 0.57 -0.63
C SER A 170 16.32 -0.75 -0.11
N GLU A 171 15.11 -1.10 -0.58
CA GLU A 171 14.33 -2.29 -0.25
C GLU A 171 13.87 -2.43 1.22
N ARG A 172 14.02 -1.37 2.03
CA ARG A 172 13.65 -1.33 3.46
C ARG A 172 12.33 -0.64 3.77
N LEU A 173 11.53 -0.38 2.74
CA LEU A 173 10.13 0.01 2.84
C LEU A 173 9.32 -0.81 1.85
N ARG A 174 8.31 -1.52 2.37
CA ARG A 174 7.38 -2.31 1.56
C ARG A 174 5.95 -2.02 1.98
N PHE A 175 5.10 -1.76 0.99
CA PHE A 175 3.64 -1.69 1.13
C PHE A 175 3.02 -2.87 0.42
N GLN A 176 1.90 -3.36 0.94
CA GLN A 176 1.00 -4.27 0.24
C GLN A 176 -0.45 -3.89 0.52
N LEU A 177 -1.26 -3.85 -0.53
CA LEU A 177 -2.71 -3.92 -0.50
C LEU A 177 -3.15 -5.28 -1.05
N LEU A 178 -4.21 -5.84 -0.47
CA LEU A 178 -4.87 -7.06 -0.91
C LEU A 178 -6.39 -6.84 -0.83
N ALA A 179 -7.05 -6.94 -1.97
CA ALA A 179 -8.49 -6.80 -2.14
C ALA A 179 -9.10 -8.18 -2.39
N ILE A 180 -10.06 -8.58 -1.56
CA ILE A 180 -10.79 -9.86 -1.66
C ILE A 180 -12.29 -9.53 -1.75
N PRO A 181 -12.90 -9.66 -2.94
CA PRO A 181 -14.34 -9.54 -3.07
C PRO A 181 -15.04 -10.67 -2.30
N LEU A 182 -16.02 -10.28 -1.49
CA LEU A 182 -16.96 -11.19 -0.83
C LEU A 182 -18.29 -11.15 -1.60
N GLU A 183 -19.34 -11.74 -1.02
CA GLU A 183 -20.68 -11.74 -1.60
C GLU A 183 -21.19 -10.30 -1.77
N ASP A 184 -21.34 -9.59 -0.65
CA ASP A 184 -21.86 -8.21 -0.58
C ASP A 184 -20.79 -7.15 -0.26
N ASP A 185 -19.62 -7.59 0.18
CA ASP A 185 -18.55 -6.73 0.69
C ASP A 185 -17.25 -6.85 -0.13
N LEU A 186 -16.31 -5.95 0.15
CA LEU A 186 -14.92 -6.02 -0.24
C LEU A 186 -14.05 -5.97 1.02
N LEU A 187 -13.23 -7.01 1.23
CA LEU A 187 -12.22 -6.99 2.27
C LEU A 187 -10.93 -6.39 1.70
N LEU A 188 -10.52 -5.23 2.22
CA LEU A 188 -9.29 -4.56 1.82
C LEU A 188 -8.27 -4.59 2.96
N TYR A 189 -7.24 -5.41 2.78
CA TYR A 189 -6.09 -5.48 3.68
C TYR A 189 -4.99 -4.56 3.18
N GLY A 190 -4.38 -3.81 4.09
CA GLY A 190 -3.17 -3.03 3.86
C GLY A 190 -2.10 -3.34 4.90
N THR A 191 -0.85 -3.44 4.46
CA THR A 191 0.29 -3.52 5.36
C THR A 191 1.46 -2.69 4.86
N VAL A 192 2.18 -2.09 5.80
CA VAL A 192 3.46 -1.44 5.56
C VAL A 192 4.47 -1.94 6.58
N GLY A 193 5.63 -2.37 6.07
CA GLY A 193 6.80 -2.67 6.88
C GLY A 193 7.92 -1.70 6.53
N VAL A 194 8.57 -1.16 7.56
CA VAL A 194 9.77 -0.33 7.40
C VAL A 194 10.88 -0.80 8.34
N GLU A 195 12.11 -0.80 7.83
CA GLU A 195 13.31 -0.93 8.65
C GLU A 195 14.04 0.41 8.66
N ALA A 196 14.04 1.07 9.82
CA ALA A 196 14.71 2.35 10.02
C ALA A 196 15.68 2.30 11.19
N GLY A 197 16.77 3.07 11.10
CA GLY A 197 17.77 3.16 12.16
C GLY A 197 17.22 3.82 13.44
N ARG A 198 17.70 3.38 14.61
CA ARG A 198 17.25 3.87 15.93
C ARG A 198 17.31 5.39 16.10
N LEU A 199 18.29 6.06 15.48
CA LEU A 199 18.46 7.52 15.57
C LEU A 199 17.31 8.26 14.87
N ILE A 200 16.90 7.79 13.70
CA ILE A 200 15.81 8.38 12.92
C ILE A 200 14.47 8.22 13.65
N ARG A 201 14.22 7.05 14.25
CA ARG A 201 13.00 6.79 15.03
C ARG A 201 12.80 7.73 16.21
N ARG A 202 13.87 8.31 16.76
CA ARG A 202 13.80 9.31 17.85
C ARG A 202 13.48 10.71 17.37
N GLN A 203 13.79 11.02 16.10
CA GLN A 203 13.58 12.35 15.51
C GLN A 203 12.26 12.44 14.75
N VAL A 204 11.80 11.33 14.18
CA VAL A 204 10.56 11.24 13.41
C VAL A 204 9.71 10.11 14.00
N HIS A 205 8.43 10.39 14.25
CA HIS A 205 7.47 9.38 14.70
C HIS A 205 7.06 8.46 13.51
N LEU A 206 8.00 7.62 13.08
CA LEU A 206 7.86 6.71 11.93
C LEU A 206 6.59 5.84 11.98
N PRO A 207 6.16 5.29 13.14
CA PRO A 207 4.90 4.57 13.26
C PRO A 207 3.73 5.33 12.64
N SER A 208 3.52 6.58 13.07
CA SER A 208 2.43 7.41 12.58
C SER A 208 2.63 7.85 11.12
N ALA A 209 3.87 8.07 10.70
CA ALA A 209 4.16 8.49 9.34
C ALA A 209 3.84 7.37 8.33
N PHE A 210 4.17 6.12 8.65
CA PHE A 210 3.89 4.99 7.76
C PHE A 210 2.47 4.48 7.89
N ARG A 211 1.86 4.54 9.07
CA ARG A 211 0.42 4.27 9.23
C ARG A 211 -0.41 5.18 8.31
N ARG A 212 -0.12 6.49 8.34
CA ARG A 212 -0.79 7.46 7.44
C ARG A 212 -0.64 7.07 5.97
N ARG A 213 0.53 6.61 5.52
CA ARG A 213 0.72 6.21 4.12
C ARG A 213 -0.10 4.99 3.73
N ILE A 214 -0.19 3.96 4.58
CA ILE A 214 -1.00 2.79 4.24
C ILE A 214 -2.50 3.10 4.31
N GLU A 215 -2.93 3.95 5.24
CA GLU A 215 -4.29 4.48 5.30
C GLU A 215 -4.60 5.30 4.04
N THR A 216 -3.75 6.26 3.67
CA THR A 216 -3.92 7.07 2.46
C THR A 216 -3.91 6.25 1.17
N LEU A 217 -3.09 5.19 1.07
CA LEU A 217 -3.15 4.27 -0.07
C LEU A 217 -4.47 3.50 -0.12
N ALA A 218 -5.01 3.10 1.02
CA ALA A 218 -6.32 2.45 1.08
C ALA A 218 -7.44 3.42 0.74
N ASP A 219 -7.40 4.64 1.28
CA ASP A 219 -8.38 5.71 1.02
C ASP A 219 -8.35 6.09 -0.47
N TRP A 220 -7.17 6.24 -1.07
CA TRP A 220 -7.03 6.45 -2.53
C TRP A 220 -7.71 5.34 -3.33
N PHE A 221 -7.45 4.07 -2.98
CA PHE A 221 -8.11 2.96 -3.68
C PHE A 221 -9.63 3.03 -3.54
N ILE A 222 -10.14 3.38 -2.34
CA ILE A 222 -11.58 3.52 -2.10
C ILE A 222 -12.14 4.67 -2.95
N GLU A 223 -11.47 5.82 -3.04
CA GLU A 223 -11.93 6.94 -3.86
C GLU A 223 -11.95 6.63 -5.37
N GLN A 224 -11.06 5.76 -5.84
CA GLN A 224 -10.98 5.40 -7.26
C GLN A 224 -11.84 4.18 -7.64
N ALA A 225 -12.18 3.33 -6.68
CA ALA A 225 -12.90 2.08 -6.95
C ALA A 225 -14.42 2.24 -6.94
N TYR A 226 -14.97 3.27 -6.28
CA TYR A 226 -16.40 3.51 -6.06
C TYR A 226 -16.84 4.80 -6.75
#